data_AF-A0A6N6S093-F1
#
_entry.id   AF-A0A6N6S093-F1
#
_cell.length_a   1.000
_cell.length_b   1.000
_cell.length_c   1.000
_cell.angle_alpha   90.00
_cell.angle_beta   90.00
_cell.angle_gamma   90.00
#
_symmetry.space_group_name_H-M   'P 1'
#
loop_
_entity.id
_entity.type
_entity.pdbx_description
1 polymer ?
#
loop_
_entity_poly.entity_id
_entity_poly.type
_entity_poly.pdbx_seq_one_letter_code
_entity_poly.pdbx_strand_id
1 'polypeptide(L)' 'MLQLEYKIPFIKGEKMSIGITVELKVEDIANSIKKLKREDKETLLLLLSGEGKEIKKRLNEIKSKKVKTLTRKKAFK' A
#
# COMPACT_ATOMS: atom_id res chain seq x y z
N MET A 1 14.89 9.42 11.62
CA MET A 1 13.81 10.42 11.46
C MET A 1 13.27 10.27 10.04
N LEU A 2 11.98 10.02 9.86
CA LEU A 2 11.36 9.79 8.55
C LEU A 2 10.39 10.95 8.24
N GLN A 3 10.59 11.60 7.10
CA GLN A 3 9.70 12.66 6.59
C GLN A 3 8.80 12.07 5.50
N LEU A 4 7.49 12.20 5.67
CA LEU A 4 6.50 11.78 4.68
C LEU A 4 5.72 13.01 4.20
N GLU A 5 5.72 13.24 2.89
CA GLU A 5 4.89 14.25 2.25
C GLU A 5 3.58 13.61 1.78
N TYR A 6 2.44 14.13 2.25
CA TYR A 6 1.12 13.73 1.76
C TYR A 6 0.46 14.90 1.02
N LYS A 7 0.07 14.70 -0.24
CA LYS A 7 -0.64 15.71 -1.06
C LYS A 7 -2.13 15.38 -1.10
N ILE A 8 -2.96 16.23 -0.50
CA ILE A 8 -4.42 16.08 -0.54
C ILE A 8 -4.98 16.92 -1.70
N PRO A 9 -5.62 16.31 -2.72
CA PRO A 9 -6.28 17.08 -3.77
C PRO A 9 -7.68 17.52 -3.31
N PHE A 10 -7.86 18.82 -3.06
CA PHE A 10 -9.19 19.41 -2.91
C PHE A 10 -9.71 19.91 -4.26
N ILE A 11 -10.91 19.47 -4.66
CA ILE A 11 -11.56 19.86 -5.92
C ILE A 11 -12.47 21.06 -5.65
N LYS A 12 -11.98 22.29 -5.90
CA LYS A 12 -12.72 23.36 -6.64
C LYS A 12 -11.82 24.58 -6.85
N GLY A 13 -11.64 24.99 -8.11
CA GLY A 13 -11.29 26.37 -8.48
C GLY A 13 -9.80 26.69 -8.66
N GLU A 14 -8.96 26.53 -7.65
CA GLU A 14 -7.55 26.97 -7.68
C GLU A 14 -6.65 25.91 -7.06
N LYS A 15 -5.60 25.47 -7.77
CA LYS A 15 -4.63 24.48 -7.25
C LYS A 15 -3.76 25.12 -6.16
N MET A 16 -4.28 25.23 -4.94
CA MET A 16 -3.44 25.39 -3.74
C MET A 16 -3.11 24.02 -3.18
N SER A 17 -1.85 23.60 -3.31
CA SER A 17 -1.33 22.41 -2.63
C SER A 17 -0.82 22.81 -1.25
N ILE A 18 -1.53 22.40 -0.19
CA ILE A 18 -1.01 22.48 1.17
C ILE A 18 -0.15 21.22 1.39
N GLY A 19 1.16 21.40 1.52
CA GLY A 19 2.07 20.34 1.92
C GLY A 19 2.03 20.19 3.45
N ILE A 20 1.50 19.08 3.94
CA ILE A 20 1.58 18.75 5.37
C ILE A 20 2.80 17.86 5.54
N THR A 21 3.83 18.38 6.20
CA THR A 21 5.00 17.60 6.61
C THR A 21 4.67 16.94 7.94
N VAL A 22 4.55 15.61 7.94
CA VAL A 22 4.36 14.84 9.16
C VAL A 22 5.71 14.26 9.58
N GLU A 23 6.20 14.71 10.73
CA GLU A 23 7.39 14.15 11.36
C GLU A 23 6.99 12.92 12.18
N LEU A 24 7.42 11.73 11.73
CA LEU A 24 7.22 10.48 12.46
C LEU A 24 8.55 9.98 12.99
N LYS A 25 8.61 9.79 14.31
CA LYS A 25 9.74 9.15 14.95
C LYS A 25 9.66 7.65 14.75
N VAL A 26 10.81 7.00 14.61
CA VAL A 26 10.88 5.55 14.39
C VAL A 26 10.31 4.80 15.60
N GLU A 27 10.52 5.34 16.80
CA GLU A 27 10.00 4.78 18.05
C GLU A 27 8.47 4.76 18.07
N ASP A 28 7.81 5.80 17.55
CA ASP A 28 6.35 5.89 17.50
C ASP A 28 5.75 4.87 16.53
N ILE A 29 6.41 4.66 15.38
CA ILE A 29 6.05 3.61 14.42
C ILE A 29 6.22 2.24 15.07
N ALA A 30 7.35 1.98 15.73
CA ALA A 30 7.62 0.72 16.40
C ALA A 30 6.59 0.43 17.51
N ASN A 31 6.23 1.45 18.30
CA ASN A 31 5.23 1.33 19.35
C ASN A 31 3.83 1.06 18.78
N SER A 32 3.50 1.67 17.65
CA SER A 32 2.25 1.42 16.93
C SER A 32 2.19 -0.02 16.41
N ILE A 33 3.26 -0.51 15.79
CA ILE A 33 3.38 -1.89 15.31
C ILE A 33 3.26 -2.88 16.48
N LYS A 34 3.88 -2.60 17.63
CA LYS A 34 3.80 -3.48 18.81
C LYS A 34 2.36 -3.68 19.30
N LYS A 35 1.53 -2.64 19.23
CA LYS A 35 0.12 -2.65 19.68
C LYS A 35 -0.82 -3.38 18.72
N LEU A 36 -0.39 -3.67 17.49
CA LEU A 36 -1.20 -4.43 16.53
C LEU A 36 -1.47 -5.85 17.03
N LYS A 37 -2.67 -6.36 16.71
CA LYS A 37 -2.99 -7.78 16.89
C LYS A 37 -2.13 -8.62 15.96
N ARG A 38 -2.02 -9.91 16.26
CA ARG A 38 -1.17 -10.83 15.49
C ARG A 38 -1.52 -10.84 14.00
N GLU A 39 -2.81 -10.94 13.67
CA GLU A 39 -3.33 -10.96 12.30
C GLU A 39 -2.95 -9.68 11.53
N ASP A 40 -3.04 -8.51 12.19
CA ASP A 40 -2.66 -7.23 11.61
C ASP A 40 -1.15 -7.14 11.38
N LYS A 41 -0.33 -7.72 12.27
CA LYS A 41 1.14 -7.78 12.10
C LYS A 41 1.53 -8.66 10.93
N GLU A 42 0.89 -9.82 10.78
CA GLU A 42 1.12 -10.75 9.66
C GLU A 42 0.69 -10.10 8.33
N THR A 43 -0.44 -9.40 8.33
CA THR A 43 -0.91 -8.62 7.18
C THR A 43 0.08 -7.51 6.82
N LEU A 44 0.54 -6.74 7.81
CA LEU A 44 1.53 -5.68 7.61
C LEU A 44 2.85 -6.25 7.05
N LEU A 45 3.32 -7.37 7.59
CA LEU A 45 4.51 -8.05 7.10
C LEU A 45 4.35 -8.46 5.64
N LEU A 46 3.22 -9.07 5.27
CA LEU A 46 2.93 -9.42 3.88
C LEU A 46 2.93 -8.19 2.97
N LEU A 47 2.30 -7.09 3.39
CA LEU A 47 2.23 -5.86 2.59
C LEU A 47 3.61 -5.23 2.37
N LEU A 48 4.51 -5.34 3.35
CA LEU A 48 5.86 -4.78 3.29
C LEU A 48 6.88 -5.73 2.64
N SER A 49 6.58 -7.02 2.57
CA SER A 49 7.46 -8.03 1.97
C SER A 49 7.60 -7.85 0.46
N GLY A 50 8.62 -8.49 -0.12
CA GLY A 50 8.78 -8.57 -1.56
C GLY A 50 7.59 -9.26 -2.25
N GLU A 51 7.02 -10.27 -1.58
CA GLU A 51 5.85 -11.01 -2.09
C GLU A 51 4.61 -10.11 -2.17
N GLY A 52 4.36 -9.27 -1.17
CA GLY A 52 3.24 -8.32 -1.22
C GLY A 52 3.35 -7.32 -2.36
N LYS A 53 4.58 -6.84 -2.64
CA LYS A 53 4.85 -5.96 -3.78
C LYS A 53 4.56 -6.66 -5.11
N GLU A 54 4.98 -7.92 -5.24
CA GLU A 54 4.72 -8.73 -6.44
C GLU A 54 3.22 -9.03 -6.62
N ILE A 55 2.50 -9.38 -5.54
CA ILE A 55 1.04 -9.58 -5.58
C ILE A 55 0.34 -8.30 -6.05
N LYS A 56 0.72 -7.13 -5.50
CA LYS A 56 0.14 -5.84 -5.90
C LYS A 56 0.45 -5.51 -7.36
N LYS A 57 1.67 -5.79 -7.83
CA LYS A 57 2.06 -5.63 -9.23
C LYS A 57 1.19 -6.51 -10.14
N ARG A 58 1.06 -7.80 -9.85
CA ARG A 58 0.21 -8.73 -10.62
C ARG A 58 -1.25 -8.30 -10.65
N LEU A 59 -1.79 -7.83 -9.52
CA LEU A 59 -3.15 -7.30 -9.46
C LEU A 59 -3.33 -6.11 -10.42
N ASN A 60 -2.35 -5.20 -10.48
CA ASN A 60 -2.39 -4.06 -11.39
C ASN A 60 -2.27 -4.49 -12.86
N GLU A 61 -1.44 -5.48 -13.18
CA GLU A 61 -1.32 -6.06 -14.53
C GLU A 61 -2.64 -6.68 -14.99
N ILE A 62 -3.34 -7.39 -14.10
CA ILE A 62 -4.67 -7.94 -14.36
C ILE A 62 -5.69 -6.82 -14.62
N LYS A 63 -5.75 -5.81 -13.74
CA LYS A 63 -6.68 -4.67 -13.87
C LYS A 63 -6.43 -3.86 -15.15
N SER A 64 -5.16 -3.69 -15.53
CA SER A 64 -4.76 -3.00 -16.75
C SER A 64 -4.86 -3.86 -18.02
N LYS A 65 -5.35 -5.10 -17.92
CA LYS A 65 -5.46 -6.07 -19.02
C LYS A 65 -4.13 -6.32 -19.76
N LYS A 66 -2.99 -6.06 -19.11
CA LYS A 66 -1.65 -6.34 -19.66
C LYS A 66 -1.35 -7.84 -19.71
N VAL A 67 -2.06 -8.63 -18.91
CA VAL A 67 -1.95 -10.09 -18.85
C VAL A 67 -3.30 -10.75 -19.08
N LYS A 68 -3.30 -11.90 -19.75
CA LYS A 68 -4.49 -12.72 -19.96
C LYS A 68 -4.69 -13.63 -18.77
N THR A 69 -5.80 -13.49 -18.06
CA THR A 69 -6.14 -14.37 -16.94
C THR A 69 -6.77 -15.67 -17.43
N LEU A 70 -6.48 -16.77 -16.73
CA LEU A 70 -7.10 -18.06 -16.98
C LEU A 70 -8.31 -18.24 -16.06
N THR A 71 -9.37 -18.83 -16.59
CA THR A 71 -10.48 -19.29 -15.75
C THR A 71 -10.10 -20.59 -15.04
N ARG A 72 -10.71 -20.87 -13.90
CA ARG A 72 -10.45 -22.09 -13.11
C ARG A 72 -10.49 -23.37 -13.95
N LYS A 73 -11.50 -23.51 -14.82
CA LYS A 73 -11.65 -24.65 -15.74
C LYS A 73 -10.50 -24.77 -16.76
N LYS A 74 -9.82 -23.67 -17.11
CA LYS A 74 -8.65 -23.68 -18.01
C LYS A 74 -7.35 -23.92 -17.26
N ALA A 75 -7.27 -23.55 -15.98
CA ALA A 75 -6.06 -23.70 -15.17
C ALA A 75 -5.88 -25.12 -14.60
N PHE A 76 -6.99 -25.82 -14.33
CA PHE A 76 -7.00 -27.17 -13.73
C PHE A 76 -7.58 -28.22 -14.67
N LYS A 77 -7.33 -28.07 -15.97
CA LYS A 77 -7.77 -29.03 -16.98
C LYS A 77 -6.75 -30.15 -17.17
#